data_AF-A0A7X8B0Q6-F1
#
_entry.id   AF-A0A7X8B0Q6-F1
#
_cell.length_a   1.000
_cell.length_b   1.000
_cell.length_c   1.000
_cell.angle_alpha   90.00
_cell.angle_beta   90.00
_cell.angle_gamma   90.00
#
_symmetry.space_group_name_H-M   'P 1'
#
loop_
_entity.id
_entity.type
_entity.pdbx_description
1 polymer ?
#
loop_
_entity_poly.entity_id
_entity_poly.type
_entity_poly.pdbx_seq_one_letter_code
_entity_poly.pdbx_strand_id
1 'polypeptide(L)'
;MRSTPFNPDTDLEPIPFDEECLRAAKEMKLCGLKWTPHVGCFVWDEKGVIQVSSPFPKRVYFILNMGHFLKIFGSLEGMQEQLTWVPTWHQARLLCGRVGVEKEAVRNILDPRGGAENQGKELLGLYRLIAERLRGA
;
A
#
# COMPACT_ATOMS: atom_id res chain seq x y z
N MET A 1 -23.78 4.40 13.20
CA MET A 1 -23.08 3.12 13.43
C MET A 1 -21.73 3.42 14.06
N ARG A 2 -21.33 2.73 15.15
CA ARG A 2 -19.93 2.71 15.57
C ARG A 2 -19.19 1.73 14.66
N SER A 3 -18.01 2.09 14.17
CA SER A 3 -17.16 1.16 13.43
C SER A 3 -16.66 0.07 14.39
N THR A 4 -16.82 -1.19 14.01
CA THR A 4 -16.11 -2.29 14.68
C THR A 4 -14.63 -2.17 14.32
N PRO A 5 -13.72 -1.96 15.29
CA PRO A 5 -12.29 -1.90 15.00
C PRO A 5 -11.77 -3.28 14.58
N PHE A 6 -10.69 -3.31 13.81
CA PHE A 6 -9.97 -4.54 13.49
C PHE A 6 -9.42 -5.19 14.75
N ASN A 7 -9.70 -6.47 14.95
CA ASN A 7 -9.16 -7.26 16.04
C ASN A 7 -8.00 -8.14 15.54
N PRO A 8 -6.73 -7.82 15.88
CA PRO A 8 -5.58 -8.60 15.40
C PRO A 8 -5.55 -10.06 15.89
N ASP A 9 -6.30 -10.41 16.93
CA ASP A 9 -6.35 -11.77 17.46
C ASP A 9 -7.29 -12.69 16.68
N THR A 10 -8.28 -12.12 15.97
CA THR A 10 -9.34 -12.89 15.29
C THR A 10 -9.49 -12.58 13.81
N ASP A 11 -9.09 -11.37 13.40
CA ASP A 11 -9.31 -10.89 12.05
C ASP A 11 -8.02 -11.09 11.23
N LEU A 12 -8.18 -11.59 10.01
CA LEU A 12 -7.09 -11.63 9.06
C LEU A 12 -6.98 -10.28 8.35
N GLU A 13 -5.77 -9.72 8.32
CA GLU A 13 -5.54 -8.46 7.63
C GLU A 13 -5.86 -8.62 6.13
N PRO A 14 -6.60 -7.67 5.51
CA PRO A 14 -6.89 -7.72 4.08
C PRO A 14 -5.63 -7.59 3.22
N ILE A 15 -4.58 -6.95 3.75
CA ILE A 15 -3.22 -6.89 3.20
C ILE A 15 -2.23 -6.87 4.38
N PRO A 16 -0.97 -7.31 4.20
CA PRO A 16 0.06 -7.16 5.22
C PRO A 16 0.27 -5.68 5.56
N PHE A 17 -0.14 -5.26 6.75
CA PHE A 17 0.09 -3.91 7.27
C PHE A 17 1.36 -3.84 8.13
N ASP A 18 2.29 -4.78 7.94
CA ASP A 18 3.58 -4.76 8.63
C ASP A 18 4.41 -3.53 8.22
N GLU A 19 5.38 -3.18 9.06
CA GLU A 19 6.22 -2.00 8.85
C GLU A 19 7.08 -2.07 7.59
N GLU A 20 7.51 -3.26 7.17
CA GLU A 20 8.34 -3.40 5.98
C GLU A 20 7.52 -3.11 4.72
N CYS A 21 6.29 -3.62 4.65
CA CYS A 21 5.36 -3.34 3.56
C CYS A 21 5.01 -1.86 3.47
N LEU A 22 4.71 -1.19 4.59
CA LEU A 22 4.38 0.24 4.60
C LEU A 22 5.57 1.10 4.18
N ARG A 23 6.78 0.78 4.66
CA ARG A 23 8.01 1.47 4.24
C ARG A 23 8.31 1.24 2.76
N ALA A 24 8.13 0.02 2.25
CA ALA A 24 8.32 -0.27 0.83
C ALA A 24 7.27 0.45 -0.05
N ALA A 25 6.02 0.60 0.41
CA ALA A 25 5.03 1.42 -0.26
C ALA A 25 5.44 2.90 -0.33
N LYS A 26 5.99 3.43 0.77
CA LYS A 26 6.55 4.78 0.81
C LYS A 26 7.74 4.93 -0.13
N GLU A 27 8.60 3.92 -0.20
CA GLU A 27 9.75 3.90 -1.12
C GLU A 27 9.29 3.96 -2.58
N MET A 28 8.24 3.22 -2.97
CA MET A 28 7.67 3.34 -4.31
C MET A 28 7.21 4.79 -4.61
N LYS A 29 6.54 5.43 -3.65
CA LYS A 29 6.14 6.85 -3.76
C LYS A 29 7.35 7.77 -3.94
N LEU A 30 8.39 7.59 -3.14
CA LEU A 30 9.63 8.39 -3.22
C LEU A 30 10.37 8.18 -4.54
N CYS A 31 10.29 6.97 -5.11
CA CYS A 31 10.81 6.66 -6.45
C CYS A 31 9.90 7.18 -7.58
N GLY A 32 8.85 7.95 -7.28
CA GLY A 32 8.01 8.59 -8.30
C GLY A 32 6.84 7.74 -8.79
N LEU A 33 6.40 6.73 -8.04
CA LEU A 33 5.17 6.01 -8.35
C LEU A 33 3.99 7.00 -8.39
N LYS A 34 3.51 7.27 -9.60
CA LYS A 34 2.32 8.07 -9.82
C LYS A 34 1.10 7.27 -9.41
N TRP A 35 0.28 7.84 -8.54
CA TRP A 35 -1.00 7.28 -8.13
C TRP A 35 -2.02 8.41 -7.99
N THR A 36 -3.30 8.13 -8.20
CA THR A 36 -4.38 9.10 -8.01
C THR A 36 -5.29 8.61 -6.90
N PRO A 37 -5.52 9.40 -5.83
CA PRO A 37 -6.41 9.00 -4.76
C PRO A 37 -7.84 8.80 -5.26
N HIS A 38 -8.43 7.65 -4.91
CA HIS A 38 -9.82 7.32 -5.24
C HIS A 38 -10.42 6.37 -4.19
N VAL A 39 -11.75 6.23 -4.23
CA VAL A 39 -12.47 5.28 -3.39
C VAL A 39 -11.95 3.87 -3.66
N GLY A 40 -11.62 3.12 -2.61
CA GLY A 40 -11.05 1.78 -2.73
C GLY A 40 -9.53 1.70 -2.50
N CYS A 41 -8.83 2.82 -2.32
CA CYS A 41 -7.42 2.81 -1.95
C CYS A 41 -7.24 2.58 -0.44
N PHE A 42 -6.30 1.72 -0.07
CA PHE A 42 -5.66 1.80 1.25
C PHE A 42 -4.58 2.88 1.23
N VAL A 43 -4.54 3.71 2.26
CA VAL A 43 -3.59 4.81 2.39
C VAL A 43 -3.00 4.84 3.78
N TRP A 44 -1.69 5.03 3.86
CA TRP A 44 -0.97 5.14 5.11
C TRP A 44 -0.74 6.62 5.46
N ASP A 45 -1.19 7.02 6.65
CA ASP A 45 -0.99 8.35 7.24
C ASP A 45 0.09 8.27 8.33
N GLU A 46 1.35 8.23 7.88
CA GLU A 46 2.53 8.13 8.74
C GLU A 46 2.67 9.32 9.69
N LYS A 47 2.35 10.54 9.23
CA LYS A 47 2.52 11.79 9.99
C LYS A 47 1.40 12.04 11.00
N GLY A 48 0.30 11.30 10.89
CA GLY A 48 -0.82 11.42 11.81
C GLY A 48 -1.72 12.62 11.59
N VAL A 49 -1.89 13.04 10.33
CA VAL A 49 -2.75 14.17 9.96
C VAL A 49 -4.22 13.86 10.28
N ILE A 50 -4.67 12.62 10.06
CA ILE A 50 -6.04 12.19 10.30
C ILE A 50 -6.25 12.00 11.81
N GLN A 51 -7.05 12.85 12.44
CA GLN A 51 -7.23 12.83 13.90
C GLN A 51 -8.05 11.64 14.39
N VAL A 52 -8.97 11.13 13.56
CA VAL A 52 -9.81 9.97 13.91
C VAL A 52 -8.97 8.71 13.93
N SER A 53 -9.20 7.82 14.89
CA SER A 53 -8.49 6.54 14.95
C SER A 53 -8.77 5.70 13.71
N SER A 54 -7.71 5.09 13.20
CA SER A 54 -7.79 4.16 12.08
C SER A 54 -8.49 2.86 12.48
N PRO A 55 -9.38 2.31 11.64
CA PRO A 55 -9.92 0.97 11.86
C PRO A 55 -8.89 -0.13 11.59
N PHE A 56 -7.81 0.15 10.84
CA PHE A 56 -6.71 -0.78 10.59
C PHE A 56 -5.47 -0.42 11.43
N PRO A 57 -4.54 -1.37 11.65
CA PRO A 57 -3.28 -1.10 12.32
C PRO A 57 -2.46 0.03 11.68
N LYS A 58 -1.52 0.59 12.46
CA LYS A 58 -0.49 1.54 11.99
C LYS A 58 -0.99 2.75 11.19
N ARG A 59 -2.22 3.22 11.48
CA ARG A 59 -2.81 4.42 10.85
C ARG A 59 -3.01 4.26 9.33
N VAL A 60 -3.39 3.06 8.91
CA VAL A 60 -3.80 2.79 7.53
C VAL A 60 -5.30 2.99 7.38
N TYR A 61 -5.73 3.80 6.43
CA TYR A 61 -7.15 4.06 6.20
C TYR A 61 -7.58 3.49 4.85
N PHE A 62 -8.84 3.12 4.75
CA PHE A 62 -9.47 2.79 3.48
C PHE A 62 -10.32 3.97 3.02
N ILE A 63 -10.10 4.45 1.80
CA ILE A 63 -10.86 5.57 1.26
C ILE A 63 -12.26 5.09 0.89
N LEU A 64 -13.23 5.34 1.77
CA LEU A 64 -14.66 5.10 1.52
C LEU A 64 -15.39 6.33 0.97
N ASN A 65 -14.93 7.53 1.35
CA ASN A 65 -15.56 8.78 0.98
C ASN A 65 -14.50 9.83 0.67
N MET A 66 -14.34 10.14 -0.62
CA MET A 66 -13.38 11.16 -1.08
C MET A 66 -13.62 12.53 -0.47
N GLY A 67 -14.89 12.93 -0.27
CA GLY A 67 -15.21 14.23 0.31
C GLY A 67 -14.68 14.42 1.73
N HIS A 68 -14.59 13.34 2.52
CA HIS A 68 -14.01 13.42 3.86
C HIS A 68 -12.49 13.65 3.81
N PHE A 69 -11.79 12.90 2.94
CA PHE A 69 -10.35 13.08 2.77
C PHE A 69 -10.01 14.44 2.17
N LEU A 70 -10.77 14.92 1.17
CA LEU A 70 -10.56 16.24 0.58
C LEU A 70 -10.77 17.38 1.60
N LYS A 71 -11.69 17.24 2.56
CA LYS A 71 -11.82 18.22 3.65
C LYS A 71 -10.60 18.28 4.55
N ILE A 72 -9.89 17.16 4.75
CA ILE A 72 -8.71 17.07 5.60
C ILE A 72 -7.47 17.58 4.85
N PHE A 73 -7.29 17.16 3.60
CA PHE A 73 -6.06 17.38 2.82
C PHE A 73 -6.17 18.53 1.80
N GLY A 74 -7.35 19.13 1.63
CA GLY A 74 -7.60 20.27 0.74
C GLY A 74 -7.74 19.91 -0.73
N SER A 75 -6.88 19.05 -1.27
CA SER A 75 -6.88 18.66 -2.68
C SER A 75 -6.38 17.23 -2.89
N LEU A 76 -6.47 16.73 -4.14
CA LEU A 76 -5.88 15.43 -4.51
C LEU A 76 -4.36 15.45 -4.40
N GLU A 77 -3.73 16.57 -4.73
CA GLU A 77 -2.29 16.79 -4.62
C GLU A 77 -1.86 16.78 -3.15
N GLY A 78 -2.62 17.45 -2.28
CA GLY A 78 -2.38 17.41 -0.84
C GLY A 78 -2.48 15.99 -0.27
N MET A 79 -3.41 15.19 -0.78
CA MET A 79 -3.48 13.76 -0.43
C MET A 79 -2.27 12.98 -0.95
N GLN A 80 -1.86 13.17 -2.20
CA GLN A 80 -0.68 12.51 -2.76
C GLN A 80 0.59 12.87 -2.00
N GLU A 81 0.72 14.12 -1.56
CA GLU A 81 1.86 14.62 -0.79
C GLU A 81 1.90 14.01 0.61
N GLN A 82 0.78 14.01 1.34
CA GLN A 82 0.75 13.61 2.75
C GLN A 82 0.53 12.11 2.97
N LEU A 83 -0.15 11.43 2.04
CA LEU A 83 -0.49 10.02 2.17
C LEU A 83 0.36 9.14 1.26
N THR A 84 0.59 7.92 1.70
CA THR A 84 1.22 6.87 0.89
C THR A 84 0.16 5.88 0.48
N TRP A 85 -0.01 5.64 -0.83
CA TRP A 85 -0.87 4.56 -1.30
C TRP A 85 -0.26 3.21 -0.94
N VAL A 86 -1.08 2.30 -0.42
CA VAL A 86 -0.71 0.92 -0.08
C VAL A 86 -1.49 -0.04 -0.99
N PRO A 87 -0.96 -0.40 -2.16
CA PRO A 87 -1.64 -1.32 -3.08
C PRO A 87 -1.96 -2.68 -2.46
N THR A 88 -3.11 -3.25 -2.81
CA THR A 88 -3.36 -4.67 -2.53
C THR A 88 -2.45 -5.58 -3.36
N TRP A 89 -2.37 -6.86 -3.02
CA TRP A 89 -1.62 -7.84 -3.81
C TRP A 89 -2.02 -7.86 -5.29
N HIS A 90 -3.32 -7.81 -5.58
CA HIS A 90 -3.82 -7.72 -6.95
C HIS A 90 -3.33 -6.44 -7.65
N GLN A 91 -3.41 -5.29 -6.98
CA GLN A 91 -2.96 -4.01 -7.52
C GLN A 91 -1.43 -3.99 -7.75
N ALA A 92 -0.64 -4.50 -6.81
CA ALA A 92 0.82 -4.58 -6.92
C ALA A 92 1.24 -5.42 -8.15
N ARG A 93 0.60 -6.57 -8.37
CA ARG A 93 0.86 -7.39 -9.57
C ARG A 93 0.56 -6.66 -10.88
N LEU A 94 -0.54 -5.92 -10.93
CA LEU A 94 -0.89 -5.11 -12.10
C LEU A 94 0.09 -3.94 -12.27
N LEU A 95 0.55 -3.34 -11.17
CA LEU A 95 1.54 -2.27 -11.19
C LEU A 95 2.87 -2.72 -11.78
N CYS A 96 3.37 -3.92 -11.44
CA CYS A 96 4.59 -4.46 -12.04
C CYS A 96 4.55 -4.41 -13.58
N GLY A 97 3.43 -4.81 -14.19
CA GLY A 97 3.26 -4.71 -15.65
C GLY A 97 3.22 -3.27 -16.16
N ARG A 98 2.57 -2.36 -15.43
CA ARG A 98 2.47 -0.94 -15.80
C ARG A 98 3.80 -0.19 -15.73
N VAL A 99 4.63 -0.51 -14.75
CA VAL A 99 5.96 0.12 -14.59
C VAL A 99 7.06 -0.59 -15.38
N GLY A 100 6.73 -1.67 -16.10
CA GLY A 100 7.67 -2.42 -16.94
C GLY A 100 8.67 -3.26 -16.13
N VAL A 101 8.23 -3.90 -15.05
CA VAL A 101 8.99 -4.96 -14.36
C VAL A 101 8.91 -6.24 -15.19
N GLU A 102 10.03 -6.94 -15.31
CA GLU A 102 10.13 -8.20 -16.05
C GLU A 102 9.23 -9.30 -15.45
N LYS A 103 8.57 -10.06 -16.34
CA LYS A 103 7.60 -11.10 -15.94
C LYS A 103 8.28 -12.24 -15.16
N GLU A 104 9.52 -12.54 -15.49
CA GLU A 104 10.39 -13.53 -14.85
C GLU A 104 10.66 -13.13 -13.39
N ALA A 105 10.98 -11.86 -13.14
CA ALA A 105 11.22 -11.36 -11.79
C ALA A 105 9.96 -11.47 -10.92
N VAL A 106 8.79 -11.10 -11.47
CA VAL A 106 7.50 -11.28 -10.79
C VAL A 106 7.21 -12.75 -10.50
N ARG A 107 7.47 -13.65 -11.46
CA ARG A 107 7.27 -15.10 -11.26
C ARG A 107 8.15 -15.65 -10.14
N ASN A 108 9.40 -15.20 -10.05
CA ASN A 108 10.32 -15.65 -8.99
C ASN A 108 9.85 -15.23 -7.60
N ILE A 109 9.29 -14.02 -7.44
CA ILE A 109 8.70 -13.58 -6.17
C ILE A 109 7.46 -14.39 -5.80
N LEU A 110 6.67 -14.81 -6.79
CA LEU A 110 5.43 -15.54 -6.58
C LEU A 110 5.60 -17.07 -6.59
N ASP A 111 6.82 -17.58 -6.70
CA ASP A 111 7.05 -19.03 -6.75
C ASP A 111 6.81 -19.64 -5.36
N PRO A 112 5.79 -20.50 -5.18
CA PRO A 112 5.48 -21.12 -3.89
C PRO A 112 6.57 -22.08 -3.40
N ARG A 113 7.58 -22.39 -4.25
CA ARG A 113 8.76 -23.19 -3.89
C ARG A 113 9.89 -22.36 -3.30
N GLY A 114 9.82 -21.02 -3.34
CA GLY A 114 10.67 -20.19 -2.51
C GLY A 114 10.37 -20.56 -1.05
N GLY A 115 11.38 -20.89 -0.26
CA GLY A 115 11.22 -21.55 1.04
C GLY A 115 10.31 -20.82 2.04
N ALA A 116 10.13 -21.40 3.22
CA ALA A 116 9.25 -20.86 4.27
C ALA A 116 9.53 -19.38 4.62
N GLU A 117 10.76 -18.92 4.40
CA GLU A 117 11.20 -17.54 4.58
C GLU A 117 10.54 -16.51 3.64
N ASN A 118 9.97 -16.96 2.51
CA ASN A 118 9.31 -16.14 1.50
C ASN A 118 7.78 -16.18 1.57
N GLN A 119 7.20 -17.15 2.28
CA GLN A 119 5.75 -17.25 2.43
C GLN A 119 5.21 -16.02 3.16
N GLY A 120 4.23 -15.33 2.56
CA GLY A 120 3.63 -14.12 3.11
C GLY A 120 4.41 -12.83 2.86
N LYS A 121 5.57 -12.89 2.19
CA LYS A 121 6.40 -11.72 1.83
C LYS A 121 6.28 -11.34 0.35
N GLU A 122 5.35 -11.93 -0.37
CA GLU A 122 5.18 -11.73 -1.81
C GLU A 122 4.86 -10.25 -2.10
N LEU A 123 3.98 -9.63 -1.31
CA LEU A 123 3.63 -8.21 -1.49
C LEU A 123 4.84 -7.30 -1.31
N LEU A 124 5.64 -7.54 -0.26
CA LEU A 124 6.88 -6.81 0.00
C LEU A 124 7.87 -6.97 -1.16
N GLY A 125 8.02 -8.20 -1.68
CA GLY A 125 8.85 -8.48 -2.85
C GLY A 125 8.40 -7.71 -4.09
N LEU A 126 7.09 -7.67 -4.36
CA LEU A 126 6.53 -6.90 -5.48
C LEU A 126 6.78 -5.40 -5.32
N TYR A 127 6.61 -4.84 -4.11
CA TYR A 127 6.90 -3.42 -3.86
C TYR A 127 8.36 -3.07 -4.10
N ARG A 128 9.28 -3.91 -3.64
CA ARG A 128 10.72 -3.73 -3.86
C ARG A 128 11.06 -3.73 -5.35
N LEU A 129 10.53 -4.70 -6.12
CA LEU A 129 10.70 -4.74 -7.57
C LEU A 129 10.17 -3.48 -8.27
N ILE A 130 8.99 -2.99 -7.86
CA ILE A 130 8.42 -1.76 -8.42
C ILE A 130 9.32 -0.56 -8.11
N ALA A 131 9.76 -0.41 -6.86
CA ALA A 131 10.64 0.68 -6.45
C ALA A 131 11.99 0.64 -7.20
N GLU A 132 12.62 -0.53 -7.32
CA GLU A 132 13.85 -0.72 -8.10
C GLU A 132 13.67 -0.30 -9.55
N ARG A 133 12.56 -0.72 -10.17
CA ARG A 133 12.27 -0.38 -11.56
C ARG A 133 12.06 1.12 -11.78
N LEU A 134 11.41 1.78 -10.83
CA LEU A 134 11.16 3.23 -10.84
C LEU A 134 12.46 4.02 -10.60
N ARG A 135 13.36 3.54 -9.75
CA ARG A 135 14.66 4.19 -9.48
C ARG A 135 15.60 4.18 -10.69
N GLY A 136 15.49 3.14 -11.53
CA GLY A 136 16.27 3.00 -12.76
C GLY A 136 15.60 3.56 -14.03
N ALA A 137 14.43 4.20 -13.91
CA ALA A 137 13.69 4.82 -15.02
C ALA A 137 14.03 6.31 -15.16
#